data_AF-T1C9V4-F1
#
_entry.id   AF-T1C9V4-F1
#
_cell.length_a   1.000
_cell.length_b   1.000
_cell.length_c   1.000
_cell.angle_alpha   90.00
_cell.angle_beta   90.00
_cell.angle_gamma   90.00
#
_symmetry.space_group_name_H-M   'P 1'
#
loop_
_entity.id
_entity.type
_entity.pdbx_description
1 polymer ?
#
loop_
_entity_poly.entity_id
_entity_poly.type
_entity_poly.pdbx_seq_one_letter_code
_entity_poly.pdbx_strand_id
1 'polypeptide(L)'
;MLGVRLTFDKRYITLAPIATLIGLAFRLYDPEHLIGSVEDRGITLALIPRETSGLDIGRRHMPLNIPFQNGPVRGTDVFVPLTQLIGGAVMAGQGWRMLVENLSVGRAISLPSNAAGFARLAIASTGAYARLRKQFGLAIARFEGVEEALARIGGMSYLVTALSRSTAAAVDRGEKPAVTSAIAKYHATEIGREVARDAMDVHGGKGIILGPGNYLGRNWQGAPISITVEGANIMTRSLMIFGQGAIRCHPWVLKEMAAVAETDRRKALRDFDAAMFGHVGFGLSNAVRSFVLALSLGRLSNAPGDAHIQRYYRKLNRYSAALALCADVAMGTLGGRLKFKEKLSARLGDILSYLYIGSALLKRYEDNGRPEAERPLLAFAFHESIWRLQNALDGVIRNFPIRPVAWLLRALVFPLGRREVPPSDRLGRRVAAAITAPGPARAAVLEWCYLTPTPNHPVGRLHALLPDVVAAEPIERKLQKALKTGAIKAHDYLAQVDEAARQGVLGAAEAALLRHVREAGAEFIAVDDFDPADLRAGAAARATPGSDGVARVA
;
A
#
# COMPACT_ATOMS: atom_id res chain seq x y z
N MET A 1 39.64 -10.86 -26.55
CA MET A 1 38.49 -10.03 -26.14
C MET A 1 38.70 -9.64 -24.69
N LEU A 2 38.59 -8.35 -24.33
CA LEU A 2 38.73 -7.90 -22.95
C LEU A 2 37.40 -8.04 -22.20
N GLY A 3 37.43 -8.53 -20.96
CA GLY A 3 36.25 -8.78 -20.16
C GLY A 3 36.58 -9.05 -18.69
N VAL A 4 35.53 -9.23 -17.89
CA VAL A 4 35.58 -9.45 -16.45
C VAL A 4 35.30 -10.92 -16.17
N ARG A 5 36.10 -11.55 -15.32
CA ARG A 5 35.81 -12.90 -14.80
C ARG A 5 35.11 -12.77 -13.46
N LEU A 6 33.94 -13.41 -13.31
CA LEU A 6 33.08 -13.28 -12.13
C LEU A 6 32.74 -14.64 -11.54
N THR A 7 32.88 -14.75 -10.22
CA THR A 7 32.31 -15.83 -9.41
C THR A 7 31.35 -15.21 -8.40
N PHE A 8 30.11 -15.68 -8.37
CA PHE A 8 29.05 -15.08 -7.56
C PHE A 8 27.95 -16.06 -7.17
N ASP A 9 27.28 -15.78 -6.06
CA ASP A 9 26.04 -16.44 -5.64
C ASP A 9 25.01 -15.36 -5.27
N LYS A 10 23.93 -15.28 -6.06
CA LYS A 10 22.82 -14.36 -5.85
C LYS A 10 21.56 -15.13 -5.49
N ARG A 11 20.84 -14.61 -4.50
CA ARG A 11 19.62 -15.22 -3.94
C ARG A 11 18.43 -14.31 -4.17
N TYR A 12 17.24 -14.89 -4.11
CA TYR A 12 15.96 -14.20 -4.19
C TYR A 12 15.74 -13.40 -5.49
N ILE A 13 16.27 -13.88 -6.61
CA ILE A 13 16.16 -13.18 -7.89
C ILE A 13 14.82 -13.51 -8.54
N THR A 14 13.98 -12.49 -8.65
CA THR A 14 12.69 -12.57 -9.35
C THR A 14 12.90 -12.94 -10.82
N LEU A 15 12.06 -13.83 -11.34
CA LEU A 15 12.12 -14.41 -12.69
C LEU A 15 13.35 -15.29 -13.01
N ALA A 16 14.33 -15.45 -12.12
CA ALA A 16 15.55 -16.23 -12.40
C ALA A 16 15.32 -17.61 -13.04
N PRO A 17 14.34 -18.45 -12.60
CA PRO A 17 14.15 -19.77 -13.19
C PRO A 17 13.98 -19.75 -14.72
N ILE A 18 13.34 -18.70 -15.24
CA ILE A 18 12.94 -18.57 -16.66
C ILE A 18 13.64 -17.39 -17.37
N ALA A 19 14.56 -16.68 -16.70
CA ALA A 19 15.20 -15.50 -17.27
C ALA A 19 16.14 -15.89 -18.42
N THR A 20 16.02 -15.18 -19.56
CA THR A 20 16.93 -15.29 -20.72
C THR A 20 18.10 -14.32 -20.64
N LEU A 21 17.97 -13.26 -19.86
CA LEU A 21 18.98 -12.23 -19.62
C LEU A 21 19.03 -11.86 -18.13
N ILE A 22 20.24 -11.76 -17.59
CA ILE A 22 20.49 -11.48 -16.18
C ILE A 22 21.15 -10.11 -16.04
N GLY A 23 20.48 -9.17 -15.35
CA GLY A 23 21.12 -7.95 -14.87
C GLY A 23 21.90 -8.23 -13.59
N LEU A 24 23.22 -8.10 -13.61
CA LEU A 24 24.10 -8.38 -12.47
C LEU A 24 24.81 -7.12 -11.99
N ALA A 25 24.67 -6.84 -10.69
CA ALA A 25 25.50 -5.86 -9.98
C ALA A 25 26.63 -6.57 -9.22
N PHE A 26 27.86 -6.11 -9.45
CA PHE A 26 29.08 -6.64 -8.83
C PHE A 26 30.08 -5.50 -8.57
N ARG A 27 31.03 -5.70 -7.66
CA ARG A 27 32.15 -4.78 -7.44
C ARG A 27 33.26 -5.16 -8.41
N LEU A 28 33.70 -4.21 -9.23
CA LEU A 28 34.72 -4.44 -10.25
C LEU A 28 36.09 -4.06 -9.71
N TYR A 29 37.04 -4.99 -9.86
CA TYR A 29 38.46 -4.78 -9.61
C TYR A 29 39.22 -4.90 -10.94
N ASP A 30 40.12 -3.96 -11.19
CA ASP A 30 40.96 -3.84 -12.38
C ASP A 30 42.45 -3.95 -11.96
N PRO A 31 42.91 -5.14 -11.52
CA PRO A 31 44.24 -5.34 -10.95
C PRO A 31 45.38 -5.12 -11.97
N GLU A 32 45.07 -5.27 -13.25
CA GLU A 32 46.00 -5.07 -14.36
C GLU A 32 45.89 -3.67 -14.99
N HIS A 33 45.06 -2.79 -14.42
CA HIS A 33 44.83 -1.41 -14.89
C HIS A 33 44.45 -1.30 -16.38
N LEU A 34 43.69 -2.28 -16.89
CA LEU A 34 43.37 -2.43 -18.31
C LEU A 34 42.37 -1.39 -18.82
N ILE A 35 41.57 -0.79 -17.94
CA ILE A 35 40.58 0.22 -18.31
C ILE A 35 40.79 1.55 -17.59
N GLY A 36 41.98 1.78 -17.01
CA GLY A 36 42.33 3.01 -16.25
C GLY A 36 43.11 2.78 -14.93
N SER A 37 43.40 3.86 -14.20
CA SER A 37 44.45 3.91 -13.16
C SER A 37 44.05 3.45 -11.75
N VAL A 38 42.78 3.15 -11.51
CA VAL A 38 42.27 2.74 -10.18
C VAL A 38 41.95 1.26 -10.19
N GLU A 39 42.44 0.53 -9.20
CA GLU A 39 42.20 -0.91 -9.06
C GLU A 39 40.73 -1.19 -8.68
N ASP A 40 40.25 -0.66 -7.56
CA ASP A 40 38.85 -0.80 -7.15
C ASP A 40 37.97 0.25 -7.82
N ARG A 41 37.23 -0.17 -8.85
CA ARG A 41 36.33 0.73 -9.58
C ARG A 41 35.02 0.96 -8.85
N GLY A 42 34.65 0.11 -7.91
CA GLY A 42 33.34 0.14 -7.26
C GLY A 42 32.28 -0.68 -8.00
N ILE A 43 31.00 -0.37 -7.73
CA ILE A 43 29.87 -1.17 -8.22
C ILE A 43 29.67 -0.93 -9.72
N THR A 44 29.60 -2.01 -10.49
CA THR A 44 29.37 -2.03 -11.93
C THR A 44 28.17 -2.93 -12.25
N LEU A 45 27.46 -2.62 -13.33
CA LEU A 45 26.33 -3.40 -13.81
C LEU A 45 26.65 -4.04 -15.16
N ALA A 46 26.25 -5.30 -15.34
CA ALA A 46 26.32 -5.99 -16.62
C ALA A 46 25.02 -6.70 -16.96
N LEU A 47 24.79 -6.92 -18.26
CA LEU A 47 23.76 -7.80 -18.77
C LEU A 47 24.42 -9.11 -19.22
N ILE A 48 23.97 -10.24 -18.69
CA ILE A 48 24.61 -11.54 -18.95
C ILE A 48 23.56 -12.45 -19.59
N PRO A 49 23.79 -12.93 -20.83
CA PRO A 49 22.92 -13.94 -21.44
C PRO A 49 22.85 -15.21 -20.60
N ARG A 50 21.68 -15.85 -20.54
CA ARG A 50 21.46 -17.08 -19.76
C ARG A 50 22.46 -18.20 -20.09
N GLU A 51 22.78 -18.35 -21.37
CA GLU A 51 23.66 -19.41 -21.88
C GLU A 51 25.16 -19.11 -21.71
N THR A 52 25.51 -18.07 -20.96
CA THR A 52 26.92 -17.75 -20.69
C THR A 52 27.55 -18.88 -19.88
N SER A 53 28.66 -19.44 -20.39
CA SER A 53 29.40 -20.51 -19.72
C SER A 53 29.73 -20.15 -18.26
N GLY A 54 29.52 -21.13 -17.37
CA GLY A 54 29.75 -20.97 -15.93
C GLY A 54 28.53 -20.53 -15.11
N LEU A 55 27.38 -20.24 -15.74
CA LEU A 55 26.13 -19.92 -15.03
C LEU A 55 25.35 -21.17 -14.58
N ASP A 56 24.89 -21.17 -13.33
CA ASP A 56 23.88 -22.09 -12.78
C ASP A 56 22.58 -21.31 -12.49
N ILE A 57 21.55 -21.59 -13.29
CA ILE A 57 20.25 -20.92 -13.26
C ILE A 57 19.13 -21.89 -13.67
N GLY A 58 17.94 -21.74 -13.07
CA GLY A 58 16.76 -22.57 -13.39
C GLY A 58 16.03 -23.11 -12.15
N ARG A 59 16.74 -23.23 -11.03
CA ARG A 59 16.15 -23.65 -9.76
C ARG A 59 15.17 -22.60 -9.22
N ARG A 60 14.13 -23.03 -8.51
CA ARG A 60 13.06 -22.17 -7.98
C ARG A 60 13.00 -22.20 -6.44
N HIS A 61 12.82 -21.03 -5.84
CA HIS A 61 12.39 -20.85 -4.46
C HIS A 61 10.85 -20.93 -4.35
N MET A 62 10.33 -21.25 -3.16
CA MET A 62 8.88 -21.34 -2.90
C MET A 62 8.42 -20.22 -1.94
N PRO A 63 8.25 -18.98 -2.43
CA PRO A 63 7.88 -17.83 -1.60
C PRO A 63 6.42 -17.91 -1.18
N LEU A 64 6.16 -18.48 0.00
CA LEU A 64 4.83 -18.59 0.61
C LEU A 64 3.79 -19.22 -0.34
N ASN A 65 4.24 -20.14 -1.20
CA ASN A 65 3.40 -20.79 -2.22
C ASN A 65 2.70 -19.81 -3.20
N ILE A 66 3.12 -18.54 -3.28
CA ILE A 66 2.59 -17.56 -4.23
C ILE A 66 3.16 -17.86 -5.62
N PRO A 67 2.42 -17.65 -6.72
CA PRO A 67 2.91 -17.75 -8.09
C PRO A 67 3.90 -16.61 -8.45
N PHE A 68 4.94 -16.47 -7.63
CA PHE A 68 6.01 -15.50 -7.75
C PHE A 68 7.28 -16.26 -8.14
N GLN A 69 7.63 -16.21 -9.43
CA GLN A 69 8.82 -16.87 -9.95
C GLN A 69 10.07 -16.24 -9.33
N ASN A 70 10.84 -17.04 -8.61
CA ASN A 70 11.99 -16.58 -7.85
C ASN A 70 12.99 -17.72 -7.73
N GLY A 71 14.29 -17.44 -7.85
CA GLY A 71 15.33 -18.46 -7.82
C GLY A 71 16.71 -17.89 -7.49
N PRO A 72 17.70 -18.76 -7.24
CA PRO A 72 19.09 -18.36 -7.18
C PRO A 72 19.66 -18.16 -8.60
N VAL A 73 20.73 -17.37 -8.70
CA VAL A 73 21.60 -17.31 -9.87
C VAL A 73 23.03 -17.42 -9.35
N ARG A 74 23.76 -18.42 -9.82
CA ARG A 74 25.16 -18.62 -9.45
C ARG A 74 26.03 -18.59 -10.68
N GLY A 75 27.28 -18.18 -10.50
CA GLY A 75 28.28 -18.15 -11.53
C GLY A 75 29.62 -18.59 -10.97
N THR A 76 30.32 -19.46 -11.69
CA THR A 76 31.71 -19.83 -11.43
C THR A 76 32.53 -19.51 -12.67
N ASP A 77 33.52 -18.63 -12.52
CA ASP A 77 34.41 -18.20 -13.61
C ASP A 77 33.68 -17.69 -14.87
N VAL A 78 32.55 -17.02 -14.67
CA VAL A 78 31.74 -16.45 -15.76
C VAL A 78 32.51 -15.31 -16.42
N PHE A 79 32.81 -15.45 -17.71
CA PHE A 79 33.45 -14.40 -18.50
C PHE A 79 32.40 -13.45 -19.08
N VAL A 80 32.50 -12.16 -18.71
CA VAL A 80 31.60 -11.09 -19.15
C VAL A 80 32.40 -10.08 -19.97
N PRO A 81 32.22 -10.02 -21.30
CA PRO A 81 32.89 -9.01 -22.12
C PRO A 81 32.59 -7.58 -21.66
N LEU A 82 33.53 -6.64 -21.83
CA LEU A 82 33.29 -5.24 -21.44
C LEU A 82 32.12 -4.59 -22.19
N THR A 83 31.77 -5.10 -23.38
CA THR A 83 30.59 -4.66 -24.16
C THR A 83 29.26 -5.01 -23.50
N GLN A 84 29.26 -5.95 -22.55
CA GLN A 84 28.09 -6.33 -21.75
C GLN A 84 27.92 -5.46 -20.51
N LEU A 85 28.89 -4.59 -20.19
CA LEU A 85 28.72 -3.60 -19.13
C LEU A 85 27.68 -2.55 -19.57
N ILE A 86 26.76 -2.20 -18.68
CA ILE A 86 25.74 -1.19 -18.97
C ILE A 86 26.43 0.17 -19.14
N GLY A 87 26.39 0.72 -20.36
CA GLY A 87 27.10 1.94 -20.71
C GLY A 87 28.61 1.76 -21.00
N GLY A 88 29.07 0.51 -21.14
CA GLY A 88 30.45 0.17 -21.50
C GLY A 88 31.47 0.45 -20.39
N ALA A 89 32.76 0.33 -20.72
CA ALA A 89 33.87 0.49 -19.77
C ALA A 89 33.92 1.88 -19.10
N VAL A 90 33.46 2.92 -19.80
CA VAL A 90 33.41 4.31 -19.28
C VAL A 90 32.48 4.41 -18.06
N MET A 91 31.48 3.54 -17.96
CA MET A 91 30.52 3.52 -16.85
C MET A 91 30.88 2.52 -15.75
N ALA A 92 32.05 1.88 -15.84
CA ALA A 92 32.60 1.08 -14.76
C ALA A 92 32.66 1.90 -13.45
N GLY A 93 32.17 1.31 -12.35
CA GLY A 93 32.10 1.98 -11.05
C GLY A 93 30.89 2.89 -10.82
N GLN A 94 30.13 3.22 -11.87
CA GLN A 94 28.95 4.10 -11.78
C GLN A 94 27.65 3.35 -11.45
N GLY A 95 27.72 2.04 -11.21
CA GLY A 95 26.56 1.18 -11.01
C GLY A 95 25.74 1.52 -9.76
N TRP A 96 26.36 2.02 -8.69
CA TRP A 96 25.61 2.48 -7.52
C TRP A 96 24.67 3.66 -7.85
N ARG A 97 25.18 4.65 -8.61
CA ARG A 97 24.39 5.79 -9.08
C ARG A 97 23.22 5.30 -9.94
N MET A 98 23.49 4.43 -10.91
CA MET A 98 22.46 3.85 -11.79
C MET A 98 21.36 3.14 -10.98
N LEU A 99 21.74 2.31 -9.99
CA LEU A 99 20.80 1.59 -9.15
C LEU A 99 19.94 2.54 -8.33
N VAL A 100 20.53 3.54 -7.67
CA VAL A 100 19.79 4.47 -6.81
C VAL A 100 18.81 5.32 -7.62
N GLU A 101 19.19 5.75 -8.82
CA GLU A 101 18.31 6.52 -9.70
C GLU A 101 17.09 5.70 -10.14
N ASN A 102 17.29 4.48 -10.64
CA ASN A 102 16.19 3.65 -11.16
C ASN A 102 15.37 2.93 -10.09
N LEU A 103 15.96 2.60 -8.93
CA LEU A 103 15.24 1.94 -7.84
C LEU A 103 14.12 2.82 -7.26
N SER A 104 14.31 4.15 -7.27
CA SER A 104 13.29 5.09 -6.82
C SER A 104 12.02 5.04 -7.69
N VAL A 105 12.18 4.83 -9.00
CA VAL A 105 11.09 4.71 -9.97
C VAL A 105 10.32 3.41 -9.78
N GLY A 106 11.02 2.26 -9.75
CA GLY A 106 10.38 0.96 -9.53
C GLY A 106 9.56 0.92 -8.24
N ARG A 107 10.14 1.45 -7.15
CA ARG A 107 9.49 1.56 -5.83
C ARG A 107 8.25 2.44 -5.84
N ALA A 108 8.24 3.52 -6.62
CA ALA A 108 7.11 4.44 -6.72
C ALA A 108 5.87 3.82 -7.37
N ILE A 109 6.08 2.82 -8.25
CA ILE A 109 5.02 2.28 -9.10
C ILE A 109 4.56 0.91 -8.62
N SER A 110 5.46 -0.07 -8.55
CA SER A 110 5.11 -1.49 -8.52
C SER A 110 4.34 -1.90 -7.26
N LEU A 111 4.98 -1.80 -6.09
CA LEU A 111 4.38 -2.23 -4.82
C LEU A 111 3.21 -1.35 -4.36
N PRO A 112 3.25 -0.01 -4.49
CA PRO A 112 2.08 0.83 -4.22
C PRO A 112 0.88 0.49 -5.10
N SER A 113 1.09 0.21 -6.39
CA SER A 113 0.01 -0.19 -7.30
C SER A 113 -0.54 -1.56 -6.97
N ASN A 114 0.32 -2.52 -6.63
CA ASN A 114 -0.11 -3.84 -6.17
C ASN A 114 -1.00 -3.74 -4.91
N ALA A 115 -0.56 -2.98 -3.91
CA ALA A 115 -1.35 -2.76 -2.69
C ALA A 115 -2.69 -2.05 -2.97
N ALA A 116 -2.70 -1.05 -3.87
CA ALA A 116 -3.93 -0.40 -4.30
C ALA A 116 -4.88 -1.36 -5.03
N GLY A 117 -4.36 -2.20 -5.93
CA GLY A 117 -5.12 -3.23 -6.63
C GLY A 117 -5.78 -4.21 -5.65
N PHE A 118 -5.01 -4.71 -4.68
CA PHE A 118 -5.54 -5.56 -3.62
C PHE A 118 -6.62 -4.85 -2.78
N ALA A 119 -6.39 -3.59 -2.39
CA ALA A 119 -7.35 -2.84 -1.59
C ALA A 119 -8.70 -2.66 -2.33
N ARG A 120 -8.65 -2.41 -3.64
CA ARG A 120 -9.85 -2.37 -4.48
C ARG A 120 -10.51 -3.75 -4.62
N LEU A 121 -9.74 -4.82 -4.77
CA LEU A 121 -10.27 -6.19 -4.76
C LEU A 121 -11.03 -6.47 -3.45
N ALA A 122 -10.49 -6.04 -2.31
CA ALA A 122 -11.14 -6.19 -1.02
C ALA A 122 -12.47 -5.42 -0.94
N ILE A 123 -12.57 -4.22 -1.53
CA ILE A 123 -13.88 -3.54 -1.66
C ILE A 123 -14.83 -4.35 -2.54
N ALA A 124 -14.34 -4.80 -3.70
CA ALA A 124 -15.15 -5.50 -4.69
C ALA A 124 -15.77 -6.77 -4.10
N SER A 125 -14.94 -7.59 -3.43
CA SER A 125 -15.36 -8.84 -2.83
C SER A 125 -16.08 -8.64 -1.50
N THR A 126 -15.42 -8.03 -0.51
CA THR A 126 -15.94 -7.94 0.87
C THR A 126 -17.22 -7.13 0.97
N GLY A 127 -17.32 -6.03 0.22
CA GLY A 127 -18.54 -5.22 0.21
C GLY A 127 -19.76 -6.00 -0.27
N ALA A 128 -19.60 -6.83 -1.31
CA ALA A 128 -20.67 -7.67 -1.84
C ALA A 128 -20.94 -8.90 -0.97
N TYR A 129 -19.88 -9.60 -0.54
CA TYR A 129 -19.99 -10.75 0.36
C TYR A 129 -20.69 -10.40 1.66
N ALA A 130 -20.39 -9.23 2.27
CA ALA A 130 -21.00 -8.82 3.53
C ALA A 130 -22.51 -8.56 3.40
N ARG A 131 -23.02 -8.24 2.21
CA ARG A 131 -24.46 -8.13 1.94
C ARG A 131 -25.09 -9.48 1.65
N LEU A 132 -24.38 -10.34 0.93
CA LEU A 132 -24.86 -11.67 0.54
C LEU A 132 -24.93 -12.63 1.74
N ARG A 133 -23.87 -12.67 2.56
CA ARG A 133 -23.77 -13.57 3.70
C ARG A 133 -24.72 -13.14 4.80
N LYS A 134 -25.49 -14.09 5.33
CA LYS A 134 -26.41 -13.89 6.45
C LYS A 134 -26.06 -14.74 7.64
N GLN A 135 -26.19 -14.17 8.83
CA GLN A 135 -26.14 -14.84 10.12
C GLN A 135 -27.21 -14.23 11.03
N PHE A 136 -27.79 -15.04 11.91
CA PHE A 136 -28.86 -14.61 12.81
C PHE A 136 -30.02 -13.90 12.08
N GLY A 137 -30.34 -14.36 10.86
CA GLY A 137 -31.42 -13.81 10.03
C GLY A 137 -31.15 -12.45 9.37
N LEU A 138 -29.93 -11.91 9.45
CA LEU A 138 -29.56 -10.60 8.89
C LEU A 138 -28.30 -10.70 8.03
N ALA A 139 -28.18 -9.83 7.02
CA ALA A 139 -26.94 -9.64 6.27
C ALA A 139 -25.82 -9.20 7.22
N ILE A 140 -24.62 -9.78 7.09
CA ILE A 140 -23.56 -9.52 8.06
C ILE A 140 -23.08 -8.06 8.04
N ALA A 141 -23.25 -7.35 6.92
CA ALA A 141 -23.01 -5.91 6.80
C ALA A 141 -23.86 -5.05 7.77
N ARG A 142 -24.87 -5.61 8.42
CA ARG A 142 -25.72 -4.91 9.41
C ARG A 142 -25.20 -5.02 10.84
N PHE A 143 -24.19 -5.85 11.12
CA PHE A 143 -23.57 -5.94 12.44
C PHE A 143 -22.49 -4.88 12.60
N GLU A 144 -22.50 -4.14 13.72
CA GLU A 144 -21.58 -3.02 13.95
C GLU A 144 -20.10 -3.44 13.94
N GLY A 145 -19.76 -4.63 14.45
CA GLY A 145 -18.39 -5.15 14.38
C GLY A 145 -17.90 -5.42 12.94
N VAL A 146 -18.81 -5.84 12.04
CA VAL A 146 -18.50 -6.01 10.61
C VAL A 146 -18.46 -4.65 9.92
N GLU A 147 -19.36 -3.74 10.29
CA GLU A 147 -19.39 -2.34 9.82
C GLU A 147 -18.04 -1.64 10.09
N GLU A 148 -17.44 -1.85 11.26
CA GLU A 148 -16.14 -1.28 11.63
C GLU A 148 -15.02 -1.74 10.69
N ALA A 149 -14.96 -3.04 10.39
CA ALA A 149 -14.00 -3.60 9.43
C ALA A 149 -14.25 -3.07 8.01
N LEU A 150 -15.51 -3.02 7.57
CA LEU A 150 -15.90 -2.45 6.27
C LEU A 150 -15.52 -0.97 6.15
N ALA A 151 -15.68 -0.20 7.23
CA ALA A 151 -15.29 1.21 7.26
C ALA A 151 -13.78 1.37 7.04
N ARG A 152 -12.95 0.55 7.72
CA ARG A 152 -11.50 0.52 7.49
C ARG A 152 -11.16 0.12 6.06
N ILE A 153 -11.76 -0.95 5.52
CA ILE A 153 -11.54 -1.38 4.12
C ILE A 153 -11.84 -0.22 3.16
N GLY A 154 -12.99 0.43 3.27
CA GLY A 154 -13.39 1.51 2.37
C GLY A 154 -12.46 2.73 2.45
N GLY A 155 -12.23 3.24 3.66
CA GLY A 155 -11.42 4.44 3.86
C GLY A 155 -9.95 4.24 3.54
N MET A 156 -9.37 3.10 3.96
CA MET A 156 -7.96 2.79 3.70
C MET A 156 -7.69 2.51 2.22
N SER A 157 -8.62 1.86 1.52
CA SER A 157 -8.51 1.68 0.08
C SER A 157 -8.55 3.01 -0.68
N TYR A 158 -9.38 3.96 -0.24
CA TYR A 158 -9.42 5.31 -0.80
C TYR A 158 -8.07 6.02 -0.65
N LEU A 159 -7.45 5.89 0.54
CA LEU A 159 -6.13 6.40 0.87
C LEU A 159 -5.01 5.81 0.01
N VAL A 160 -4.89 4.48 -0.02
CA VAL A 160 -3.82 3.80 -0.77
C VAL A 160 -3.91 4.09 -2.26
N THR A 161 -5.13 4.16 -2.79
CA THR A 161 -5.37 4.52 -4.20
C THR A 161 -4.89 5.94 -4.50
N ALA A 162 -5.19 6.91 -3.64
CA ALA A 162 -4.73 8.29 -3.82
C ALA A 162 -3.20 8.40 -3.73
N LEU A 163 -2.60 7.73 -2.75
CA LEU A 163 -1.14 7.71 -2.54
C LEU A 163 -0.41 7.10 -3.75
N SER A 164 -0.87 5.95 -4.22
CA SER A 164 -0.28 5.26 -5.36
C SER A 164 -0.37 6.11 -6.63
N ARG A 165 -1.56 6.61 -6.98
CA ARG A 165 -1.77 7.46 -8.17
C ARG A 165 -0.94 8.74 -8.12
N SER A 166 -0.92 9.44 -7.00
CA SER A 166 -0.15 10.69 -6.85
C SER A 166 1.35 10.48 -7.05
N THR A 167 1.87 9.35 -6.57
CA THR A 167 3.30 9.04 -6.66
C THR A 167 3.68 8.55 -8.05
N ALA A 168 2.84 7.72 -8.68
CA ALA A 168 3.02 7.32 -10.08
C ALA A 168 2.96 8.54 -11.02
N ALA A 169 2.01 9.44 -10.82
CA ALA A 169 1.89 10.66 -11.62
C ALA A 169 3.11 11.58 -11.49
N ALA A 170 3.85 11.55 -10.37
CA ALA A 170 5.12 12.27 -10.25
C ALA A 170 6.18 11.68 -11.19
N VAL A 171 6.29 10.35 -11.23
CA VAL A 171 7.18 9.66 -12.16
C VAL A 171 6.80 9.95 -13.61
N ASP A 172 5.51 9.92 -13.95
CA ASP A 172 5.03 10.20 -15.31
C ASP A 172 5.41 11.61 -15.79
N ARG A 173 5.58 12.57 -14.87
CA ARG A 173 6.08 13.93 -15.18
C ARG A 173 7.61 14.02 -15.31
N GLY A 174 8.32 12.90 -15.24
CA GLY A 174 9.78 12.84 -15.30
C GLY A 174 10.50 13.08 -13.96
N GLU A 175 9.76 13.20 -12.86
CA GLU A 175 10.36 13.36 -11.54
C GLU A 175 11.03 12.05 -11.08
N LYS A 176 12.07 12.15 -10.25
CA LYS A 176 12.72 11.01 -9.58
C LYS A 176 12.43 11.03 -8.07
N PRO A 177 11.21 10.66 -7.64
CA PRO A 177 10.71 10.86 -6.28
C PRO A 177 11.34 9.93 -5.22
N ALA A 178 12.58 10.16 -4.79
CA ALA A 178 13.27 9.29 -3.84
C ALA A 178 12.57 9.17 -2.47
N VAL A 179 12.09 10.28 -1.90
CA VAL A 179 11.44 10.29 -0.57
C VAL A 179 9.98 9.84 -0.68
N THR A 180 9.23 10.39 -1.62
CA THR A 180 7.82 10.06 -1.80
C THR A 180 7.60 8.63 -2.30
N SER A 181 8.54 8.03 -3.05
CA SER A 181 8.52 6.59 -3.36
C SER A 181 8.69 5.72 -2.10
N ALA A 182 9.56 6.10 -1.17
CA ALA A 182 9.73 5.40 0.11
C ALA A 182 8.46 5.50 0.98
N ILE A 183 7.84 6.69 1.02
CA ILE A 183 6.54 6.90 1.68
C ILE A 183 5.47 6.01 1.05
N ALA A 184 5.32 6.05 -0.28
CA ALA A 184 4.33 5.29 -1.01
C ALA A 184 4.50 3.79 -0.77
N LYS A 185 5.71 3.25 -0.94
CA LYS A 185 5.96 1.82 -0.73
C LYS A 185 5.66 1.39 0.69
N TYR A 186 6.18 2.10 1.68
CA TYR A 186 5.99 1.74 3.08
C TYR A 186 4.49 1.78 3.46
N HIS A 187 3.83 2.92 3.29
CA HIS A 187 2.45 3.08 3.75
C HIS A 187 1.45 2.28 2.92
N ALA A 188 1.61 2.21 1.59
CA ALA A 188 0.68 1.44 0.76
C ALA A 188 0.71 -0.05 1.12
N THR A 189 1.90 -0.64 1.30
CA THR A 189 2.01 -2.08 1.61
C THR A 189 1.57 -2.41 3.03
N GLU A 190 1.85 -1.55 4.01
CA GLU A 190 1.35 -1.71 5.39
C GLU A 190 -0.18 -1.61 5.45
N ILE A 191 -0.75 -0.59 4.81
CA ILE A 191 -2.21 -0.41 4.78
C ILE A 191 -2.88 -1.52 3.97
N GLY A 192 -2.26 -1.97 2.87
CA GLY A 192 -2.74 -3.13 2.11
C GLY A 192 -2.83 -4.39 2.99
N ARG A 193 -1.87 -4.60 3.89
CA ARG A 193 -1.90 -5.68 4.88
C ARG A 193 -3.00 -5.48 5.93
N GLU A 194 -3.28 -4.26 6.38
CA GLU A 194 -4.41 -3.95 7.26
C GLU A 194 -5.75 -4.28 6.58
N VAL A 195 -5.93 -3.85 5.33
CA VAL A 195 -7.12 -4.15 4.52
C VAL A 195 -7.28 -5.65 4.29
N ALA A 196 -6.16 -6.37 4.09
CA ALA A 196 -6.19 -7.81 3.88
C ALA A 196 -6.66 -8.55 5.12
N ARG A 197 -6.18 -8.15 6.31
CA ARG A 197 -6.65 -8.70 7.58
C ARG A 197 -8.15 -8.48 7.74
N ASP A 198 -8.61 -7.23 7.60
CA ASP A 198 -10.03 -6.91 7.78
C ASP A 198 -10.92 -7.66 6.77
N ALA A 199 -10.47 -7.85 5.52
CA ALA A 199 -11.18 -8.64 4.53
C ALA A 199 -11.26 -10.13 4.92
N MET A 200 -10.17 -10.71 5.43
CA MET A 200 -10.14 -12.09 5.92
C MET A 200 -11.10 -12.28 7.10
N ASP A 201 -11.09 -11.35 8.06
CA ASP A 201 -11.94 -11.39 9.26
C ASP A 201 -13.44 -11.36 8.88
N VAL A 202 -13.84 -10.52 7.91
CA VAL A 202 -15.23 -10.44 7.44
C VAL A 202 -15.66 -11.73 6.71
N HIS A 203 -14.75 -12.38 5.98
CA HIS A 203 -15.08 -13.62 5.25
C HIS A 203 -15.07 -14.86 6.14
N GLY A 204 -14.31 -14.84 7.25
CA GLY A 204 -14.20 -15.96 8.17
C GLY A 204 -13.71 -17.23 7.48
N GLY A 205 -14.46 -18.34 7.63
CA GLY A 205 -14.15 -19.62 7.01
C GLY A 205 -13.87 -19.54 5.49
N LYS A 206 -14.62 -18.71 4.75
CA LYS A 206 -14.43 -18.53 3.31
C LYS A 206 -13.05 -17.96 2.96
N GLY A 207 -12.49 -17.13 3.84
CA GLY A 207 -11.16 -16.54 3.63
C GLY A 207 -10.02 -17.54 3.81
N ILE A 208 -10.16 -18.47 4.77
CA ILE A 208 -9.07 -19.37 5.20
C ILE A 208 -9.01 -20.71 4.47
N ILE A 209 -10.11 -21.17 3.87
CA ILE A 209 -10.11 -22.39 3.04
C ILE A 209 -9.63 -22.04 1.64
N LEU A 210 -8.44 -22.52 1.28
CA LEU A 210 -7.83 -22.30 -0.05
C LEU A 210 -8.41 -23.27 -1.07
N GLY A 211 -8.66 -22.77 -2.28
CA GLY A 211 -9.11 -23.54 -3.42
C GLY A 211 -9.49 -22.62 -4.59
N PRO A 212 -9.99 -23.17 -5.72
CA PRO A 212 -10.40 -22.37 -6.88
C PRO A 212 -11.46 -21.31 -6.56
N GLY A 213 -12.35 -21.58 -5.60
CA GLY A 213 -13.37 -20.64 -5.13
C GLY A 213 -12.87 -19.57 -4.16
N ASN A 214 -11.61 -19.63 -3.71
CA ASN A 214 -11.01 -18.65 -2.79
C ASN A 214 -10.30 -17.51 -3.54
N TYR A 215 -10.69 -16.27 -3.25
CA TYR A 215 -10.13 -15.07 -3.89
C TYR A 215 -9.36 -14.14 -2.92
N LEU A 216 -9.14 -14.55 -1.67
CA LEU A 216 -8.48 -13.72 -0.64
C LEU A 216 -7.24 -14.35 -0.01
N GLY A 217 -7.28 -15.64 0.30
CA GLY A 217 -6.28 -16.32 1.12
C GLY A 217 -4.87 -16.24 0.53
N ARG A 218 -4.73 -16.35 -0.80
CA ARG A 218 -3.43 -16.18 -1.48
C ARG A 218 -2.88 -14.76 -1.37
N ASN A 219 -3.74 -13.75 -1.45
CA ASN A 219 -3.30 -12.37 -1.30
C ASN A 219 -2.86 -12.07 0.15
N TRP A 220 -3.60 -12.59 1.13
CA TRP A 220 -3.21 -12.53 2.54
C TRP A 220 -1.86 -13.23 2.78
N GLN A 221 -1.71 -14.46 2.27
CA GLN A 221 -0.48 -15.24 2.34
C GLN A 221 0.72 -14.51 1.70
N GLY A 222 0.48 -13.78 0.61
CA GLY A 222 1.52 -13.02 -0.10
C GLY A 222 1.87 -11.66 0.49
N ALA A 223 1.04 -11.11 1.39
CA ALA A 223 1.24 -9.76 1.94
C ALA A 223 2.65 -9.53 2.53
N PRO A 224 3.29 -10.48 3.25
CA PRO A 224 4.64 -10.31 3.77
C PRO A 224 5.73 -10.10 2.71
N ILE A 225 5.52 -10.58 1.48
CA ILE A 225 6.47 -10.40 0.38
C ILE A 225 6.61 -8.90 0.06
N SER A 226 5.48 -8.20 -0.08
CA SER A 226 5.45 -6.78 -0.47
C SER A 226 6.14 -5.83 0.54
N ILE A 227 6.05 -6.14 1.83
CA ILE A 227 6.72 -5.34 2.87
C ILE A 227 8.23 -5.62 2.96
N THR A 228 8.69 -6.73 2.38
CA THR A 228 10.08 -7.21 2.47
C THR A 228 10.91 -6.80 1.27
N VAL A 229 10.37 -6.96 0.06
CA VAL A 229 11.07 -6.66 -1.20
C VAL A 229 11.22 -5.14 -1.44
N GLU A 230 12.16 -4.77 -2.31
CA GLU A 230 12.50 -3.37 -2.65
C GLU A 230 12.93 -2.49 -1.47
N GLY A 231 13.42 -3.14 -0.41
CA GLY A 231 13.85 -2.54 0.85
C GLY A 231 12.82 -2.81 1.94
N ALA A 232 13.23 -3.53 2.98
CA ALA A 232 12.34 -3.89 4.08
C ALA A 232 11.67 -2.65 4.68
N ASN A 233 10.38 -2.74 4.99
CA ASN A 233 9.60 -1.64 5.55
C ASN A 233 10.21 -1.06 6.83
N ILE A 234 10.81 -1.91 7.67
CA ILE A 234 11.49 -1.52 8.90
C ILE A 234 12.61 -0.50 8.61
N MET A 235 13.48 -0.80 7.63
CA MET A 235 14.56 0.10 7.24
C MET A 235 14.04 1.32 6.47
N THR A 236 13.05 1.12 5.60
CA THR A 236 12.42 2.19 4.83
C THR A 236 11.88 3.28 5.75
N ARG A 237 11.11 2.88 6.76
CA ARG A 237 10.52 3.80 7.73
C ARG A 237 11.57 4.47 8.61
N SER A 238 12.52 3.71 9.16
CA SER A 238 13.45 4.22 10.17
C SER A 238 14.59 5.06 9.59
N LEU A 239 15.06 4.74 8.38
CA LEU A 239 16.28 5.33 7.81
C LEU A 239 16.02 6.16 6.55
N MET A 240 15.16 5.69 5.64
CA MET A 240 15.04 6.31 4.31
C MET A 240 14.10 7.52 4.28
N ILE A 241 12.87 7.40 4.80
CA ILE A 241 11.84 8.44 4.65
C ILE A 241 12.31 9.78 5.22
N PHE A 242 12.61 9.82 6.52
CA PHE A 242 13.04 11.06 7.16
C PHE A 242 14.52 11.36 6.89
N GLY A 243 15.42 10.37 6.96
CA GLY A 243 16.85 10.62 6.80
C GLY A 243 17.22 11.28 5.46
N GLN A 244 16.68 10.77 4.35
CA GLN A 244 16.89 11.38 3.04
C GLN A 244 16.09 12.68 2.87
N GLY A 245 14.87 12.74 3.40
CA GLY A 245 14.00 13.92 3.33
C GLY A 245 14.54 15.13 4.09
N ALA A 246 15.10 14.92 5.29
CA ALA A 246 15.62 15.97 6.14
C ALA A 246 16.81 16.71 5.49
N ILE A 247 17.65 16.00 4.74
CA ILE A 247 18.79 16.61 4.04
C ILE A 247 18.33 17.25 2.74
N ARG A 248 17.55 16.53 1.91
CA ARG A 248 17.22 16.97 0.54
C ARG A 248 16.12 18.03 0.46
N CYS A 249 15.19 18.04 1.41
CA CYS A 249 14.05 18.97 1.39
C CYS A 249 14.29 20.21 2.25
N HIS A 250 15.37 20.26 3.05
CA HIS A 250 15.65 21.41 3.90
C HIS A 250 16.33 22.53 3.11
N PRO A 251 15.84 23.79 3.16
CA PRO A 251 16.36 24.88 2.32
C PRO A 251 17.84 25.25 2.55
N TRP A 252 18.38 24.89 3.72
CA TRP A 252 19.69 25.35 4.17
C TRP A 252 20.73 24.23 4.38
N VAL A 253 20.32 22.99 4.66
CA VAL A 253 21.26 21.93 5.12
C VAL A 253 22.26 21.57 4.02
N LEU A 254 21.80 21.43 2.76
CA LEU A 254 22.71 21.17 1.64
C LEU A 254 23.68 22.34 1.39
N LYS A 255 23.26 23.58 1.64
CA LYS A 255 24.11 24.76 1.50
C LYS A 255 25.20 24.78 2.57
N GLU A 256 24.85 24.46 3.81
CA GLU A 256 25.80 24.31 4.93
C GLU A 256 26.83 23.21 4.61
N MET A 257 26.37 22.04 4.14
CA MET A 257 27.27 20.94 3.77
C MET A 257 28.19 21.31 2.60
N ALA A 258 27.68 22.01 1.59
CA ALA A 258 28.47 22.48 0.45
C ALA A 258 29.52 23.51 0.88
N ALA A 259 29.15 24.45 1.77
CA ALA A 259 30.07 25.45 2.30
C ALA A 259 31.22 24.83 3.10
N VAL A 260 30.96 23.76 3.87
CA VAL A 260 32.00 23.03 4.61
C VAL A 260 32.95 22.26 3.68
N ALA A 261 32.47 21.84 2.51
CA ALA A 261 33.28 21.14 1.51
C ALA A 261 34.10 22.10 0.61
N GLU A 262 33.92 23.42 0.76
CA GLU A 262 34.65 24.42 0.00
C GLU A 262 36.12 24.51 0.45
N THR A 263 37.01 24.61 -0.54
CA THR A 263 38.47 24.62 -0.33
C THR A 263 39.00 26.02 -0.01
N ASP A 264 38.36 27.07 -0.53
CA ASP A 264 38.66 28.45 -0.15
C ASP A 264 38.04 28.76 1.22
N ARG A 265 38.90 28.88 2.24
CA ARG A 265 38.50 29.15 3.62
C ARG A 265 37.69 30.45 3.81
N ARG A 266 37.99 31.52 3.05
CA ARG A 266 37.26 32.79 3.19
C ARG A 266 35.88 32.72 2.54
N LYS A 267 35.76 31.99 1.43
CA LYS A 267 34.48 31.72 0.79
C LYS A 267 33.64 30.75 1.64
N ALA A 268 34.25 29.66 2.11
CA ALA A 268 33.63 28.67 2.99
C ALA A 268 32.99 29.33 4.22
N LEU A 269 33.72 30.21 4.92
CA LEU A 269 33.20 30.92 6.09
C LEU A 269 31.99 31.82 5.76
N ARG A 270 32.07 32.62 4.70
CA ARG A 270 30.97 33.51 4.30
C ARG A 270 29.70 32.74 3.91
N ASP A 271 29.88 31.70 3.08
CA ASP A 271 28.77 30.88 2.59
C ASP A 271 28.15 30.07 3.74
N PHE A 272 28.98 29.59 4.67
CA PHE A 272 28.53 28.89 5.87
C PHE A 272 27.74 29.81 6.81
N ASP A 273 28.26 31.00 7.13
CA ASP A 273 27.57 31.96 8.00
C ASP A 273 26.21 32.36 7.41
N ALA A 274 26.17 32.67 6.11
CA ALA A 274 24.93 33.00 5.43
C ALA A 274 23.90 31.84 5.50
N ALA A 275 24.35 30.61 5.27
CA ALA A 275 23.49 29.43 5.35
C ALA A 275 23.01 29.16 6.79
N MET A 276 23.91 29.25 7.76
CA MET A 276 23.63 28.99 9.18
C MET A 276 22.64 30.02 9.75
N PHE A 277 22.86 31.32 9.54
CA PHE A 277 21.91 32.35 10.00
C PHE A 277 20.57 32.24 9.27
N GLY A 278 20.58 31.86 7.99
CA GLY A 278 19.36 31.54 7.25
C GLY A 278 18.58 30.37 7.88
N HIS A 279 19.28 29.31 8.29
CA HIS A 279 18.69 28.16 8.98
C HIS A 279 18.12 28.56 10.35
N VAL A 280 18.86 29.32 11.16
CA VAL A 280 18.36 29.80 12.46
C VAL A 280 17.10 30.65 12.28
N GLY A 281 17.10 31.59 11.33
CA GLY A 281 15.93 32.41 11.01
C GLY A 281 14.74 31.57 10.54
N PHE A 282 14.98 30.56 9.72
CA PHE A 282 13.96 29.60 9.28
C PHE A 282 13.36 28.82 10.45
N GLY A 283 14.19 28.31 11.37
CA GLY A 283 13.76 27.61 12.58
C GLY A 283 12.91 28.49 13.50
N LEU A 284 13.30 29.76 13.71
CA LEU A 284 12.52 30.71 14.50
C LEU A 284 11.17 31.03 13.84
N SER A 285 11.17 31.24 12.51
CA SER A 285 9.94 31.44 11.74
C SER A 285 9.00 30.24 11.84
N ASN A 286 9.51 29.02 11.76
CA ASN A 286 8.74 27.79 11.95
C ASN A 286 8.21 27.66 13.39
N ALA A 287 8.95 28.11 14.40
CA ALA A 287 8.47 28.13 15.78
C ALA A 287 7.24 29.04 15.94
N VAL A 288 7.32 30.28 15.46
CA VAL A 288 6.20 31.23 15.47
C VAL A 288 5.02 30.69 14.66
N ARG A 289 5.28 30.22 13.43
CA ARG A 289 4.24 29.69 12.54
C ARG A 289 3.55 28.46 13.12
N SER A 290 4.29 27.52 13.71
CA SER A 290 3.73 26.35 14.40
C SER A 290 2.81 26.78 15.53
N PHE A 291 3.27 27.70 16.38
CA PHE A 291 2.50 28.18 17.53
C PHE A 291 1.23 28.92 17.13
N VAL A 292 1.33 29.89 16.21
CA VAL A 292 0.19 30.67 15.71
C VAL A 292 -0.84 29.78 15.00
N LEU A 293 -0.39 28.85 14.15
CA LEU A 293 -1.30 27.90 13.48
C LEU A 293 -1.89 26.88 14.46
N ALA A 294 -1.18 26.53 15.53
CA ALA A 294 -1.71 25.65 16.55
C ALA A 294 -2.78 26.31 17.43
N LEU A 295 -2.58 27.58 17.82
CA LEU A 295 -3.58 28.38 18.53
C LEU A 295 -4.82 28.66 17.68
N SER A 296 -4.62 29.07 16.42
CA SER A 296 -5.73 29.38 15.49
C SER A 296 -6.38 28.15 14.85
N LEU A 297 -5.92 26.93 15.17
CA LEU A 297 -6.35 25.69 14.53
C LEU A 297 -6.24 25.72 13.00
N GLY A 298 -5.20 26.40 12.49
CA GLY A 298 -4.92 26.57 11.07
C GLY A 298 -5.79 27.62 10.36
N ARG A 299 -6.73 28.29 11.05
CA ARG A 299 -7.65 29.27 10.44
C ARG A 299 -6.94 30.48 9.84
N LEU A 300 -5.76 30.83 10.35
CA LEU A 300 -4.93 31.93 9.83
C LEU A 300 -4.07 31.52 8.61
N SER A 301 -4.16 30.28 8.13
CA SER A 301 -3.46 29.85 6.91
C SER A 301 -4.35 29.96 5.67
N ASN A 302 -3.73 30.34 4.55
CA ASN A 302 -4.37 30.28 3.24
C ASN A 302 -4.67 28.82 2.88
N ALA A 303 -5.89 28.57 2.40
CA ALA A 303 -6.35 27.24 2.02
C ALA A 303 -7.15 27.35 0.71
N PRO A 304 -6.79 26.58 -0.33
CA PRO A 304 -7.52 26.57 -1.59
C PRO A 304 -8.83 25.76 -1.48
N GLY A 305 -9.68 25.90 -2.48
CA GLY A 305 -10.92 25.14 -2.63
C GLY A 305 -12.11 25.74 -1.86
N ASP A 306 -13.18 24.95 -1.73
CA ASP A 306 -14.40 25.34 -1.03
C ASP A 306 -14.29 25.21 0.51
N ALA A 307 -15.30 25.69 1.23
CA ALA A 307 -15.34 25.64 2.69
C ALA A 307 -15.17 24.21 3.28
N HIS A 308 -15.62 23.18 2.55
CA HIS A 308 -15.51 21.78 2.99
C HIS A 308 -14.08 21.27 2.90
N ILE A 309 -13.34 21.64 1.85
CA ILE A 309 -11.96 21.16 1.63
C ILE A 309 -10.92 22.07 2.32
N GLN A 310 -11.20 23.37 2.44
CA GLN A 310 -10.34 24.33 3.14
C GLN A 310 -9.99 23.88 4.56
N ARG A 311 -10.93 23.27 5.30
CA ARG A 311 -10.67 22.76 6.67
C ARG A 311 -9.61 21.65 6.71
N TYR A 312 -9.47 20.87 5.64
CA TYR A 312 -8.46 19.83 5.52
C TYR A 312 -7.10 20.44 5.20
N TYR A 313 -7.02 21.37 4.25
CA TYR A 313 -5.79 22.10 3.96
C TYR A 313 -5.27 22.88 5.19
N ARG A 314 -6.14 23.54 5.96
CA ARG A 314 -5.76 24.22 7.20
C ARG A 314 -5.10 23.28 8.22
N LYS A 315 -5.58 22.04 8.33
CA LYS A 315 -4.96 21.00 9.17
C LYS A 315 -3.58 20.62 8.64
N LEU A 316 -3.45 20.36 7.33
CA LEU A 316 -2.14 20.06 6.73
C LEU A 316 -1.15 21.20 6.93
N ASN A 317 -1.55 22.44 6.72
CA ASN A 317 -0.71 23.62 6.93
C ASN A 317 -0.19 23.72 8.37
N ARG A 318 -1.10 23.53 9.35
CA ARG A 318 -0.74 23.52 10.78
C ARG A 318 0.30 22.43 11.07
N TYR A 319 0.06 21.21 10.64
CA TYR A 319 0.93 20.08 10.94
C TYR A 319 2.24 20.09 10.13
N SER A 320 2.24 20.71 8.95
CA SER A 320 3.44 20.98 8.17
C SER A 320 4.38 21.93 8.91
N ALA A 321 3.86 23.03 9.48
CA ALA A 321 4.66 23.93 10.31
C ALA A 321 5.20 23.24 11.57
N ALA A 322 4.39 22.40 12.21
CA ALA A 322 4.83 21.62 13.37
C ALA A 322 5.93 20.60 13.02
N LEU A 323 5.83 19.92 11.88
CA LEU A 323 6.88 19.02 11.40
C LEU A 323 8.18 19.79 11.14
N ALA A 324 8.11 20.93 10.45
CA ALA A 324 9.29 21.74 10.15
C ALA A 324 10.01 22.15 11.45
N LEU A 325 9.28 22.69 12.42
CA LEU A 325 9.82 23.00 13.75
C LEU A 325 10.47 21.79 14.42
N CYS A 326 9.76 20.64 14.47
CA CYS A 326 10.30 19.43 15.09
C CYS A 326 11.55 18.89 14.38
N ALA A 327 11.60 19.00 13.04
CA ALA A 327 12.75 18.59 12.25
C ALA A 327 13.96 19.49 12.53
N ASP A 328 13.78 20.82 12.51
CA ASP A 328 14.84 21.80 12.77
C ASP A 328 15.42 21.65 14.18
N VAL A 329 14.54 21.52 15.19
CA VAL A 329 14.96 21.30 16.58
C VAL A 329 15.67 19.95 16.73
N ALA A 330 15.20 18.90 16.05
CA ALA A 330 15.87 17.59 16.08
C ALA A 330 17.26 17.64 15.44
N MET A 331 17.39 18.30 14.28
CA MET A 331 18.68 18.45 13.58
C MET A 331 19.64 19.33 14.38
N GLY A 332 19.19 20.48 14.90
CA GLY A 332 20.04 21.40 15.65
C GLY A 332 20.51 20.86 17.00
N THR A 333 19.65 20.11 17.72
CA THR A 333 20.01 19.61 19.06
C THR A 333 20.68 18.22 19.07
N LEU A 334 20.34 17.36 18.10
CA LEU A 334 20.89 16.00 18.03
C LEU A 334 22.01 15.88 16.99
N GLY A 335 22.05 16.76 15.99
CA GLY A 335 23.04 16.75 14.90
C GLY A 335 23.13 15.39 14.23
N GLY A 336 24.37 14.95 13.97
CA GLY A 336 24.65 13.63 13.40
C GLY A 336 24.16 12.43 14.23
N ARG A 337 23.78 12.61 15.50
CA ARG A 337 23.21 11.53 16.34
C ARG A 337 21.76 11.19 15.96
N LEU A 338 21.07 12.08 15.25
CA LEU A 338 19.70 11.86 14.81
C LEU A 338 19.57 10.60 13.96
N LYS A 339 20.57 10.30 13.11
CA LYS A 339 20.61 9.09 12.28
C LYS A 339 20.61 7.78 13.08
N PHE A 340 21.12 7.80 14.31
CA PHE A 340 21.13 6.65 15.22
C PHE A 340 19.88 6.57 16.10
N LYS A 341 19.04 7.62 16.12
CA LYS A 341 17.76 7.63 16.84
C LYS A 341 16.64 7.14 15.92
N GLU A 342 16.75 5.90 15.46
CA GLU A 342 15.85 5.30 14.47
C GLU A 342 14.37 5.42 14.81
N LYS A 343 13.97 5.23 16.08
CA LYS A 343 12.57 5.42 16.52
C LYS A 343 12.08 6.86 16.41
N LEU A 344 12.95 7.85 16.62
CA LEU A 344 12.61 9.27 16.50
C LEU A 344 12.51 9.66 15.03
N SER A 345 13.50 9.27 14.23
CA SER A 345 13.53 9.41 12.77
C SER A 345 12.29 8.80 12.12
N ALA A 346 11.92 7.58 12.52
CA ALA A 346 10.74 6.89 12.02
C ALA A 346 9.44 7.68 12.26
N ARG A 347 9.26 8.26 13.46
CA ARG A 347 8.07 9.07 13.77
C ARG A 347 8.04 10.39 13.00
N LEU A 348 9.19 11.04 12.82
CA LEU A 348 9.28 12.21 11.94
C LEU A 348 8.93 11.86 10.49
N GLY A 349 9.37 10.68 10.05
CA GLY A 349 9.01 10.11 8.75
C GLY A 349 7.52 9.81 8.62
N ASP A 350 6.87 9.27 9.66
CA ASP A 350 5.43 9.04 9.66
C ASP A 350 4.65 10.36 9.53
N ILE A 351 5.07 11.43 10.23
CA ILE A 351 4.43 12.75 10.14
C ILE A 351 4.52 13.29 8.71
N LEU A 352 5.73 13.27 8.12
CA LEU A 352 5.95 13.65 6.72
C LEU A 352 5.07 12.83 5.78
N SER A 353 4.99 11.52 6.04
CA SER A 353 4.21 10.61 5.22
C SER A 353 2.72 10.94 5.24
N TYR A 354 2.13 11.17 6.40
CA TYR A 354 0.70 11.49 6.50
C TYR A 354 0.37 12.90 5.97
N LEU A 355 1.33 13.84 5.96
CA LEU A 355 1.17 15.11 5.22
C LEU A 355 1.11 14.87 3.71
N TYR A 356 2.00 14.02 3.18
CA TYR A 356 2.00 13.66 1.75
C TYR A 356 0.74 12.88 1.35
N ILE A 357 0.34 11.88 2.15
CA ILE A 357 -0.89 11.12 1.97
C ILE A 357 -2.12 12.04 2.02
N GLY A 358 -2.21 12.92 3.02
CA GLY A 358 -3.29 13.90 3.12
C GLY A 358 -3.35 14.82 1.90
N SER A 359 -2.20 15.23 1.37
CA SER A 359 -2.13 16.04 0.15
C SER A 359 -2.59 15.26 -1.09
N ALA A 360 -2.18 13.99 -1.21
CA ALA A 360 -2.61 13.10 -2.29
C ALA A 360 -4.13 12.84 -2.27
N LEU A 361 -4.72 12.67 -1.09
CA LEU A 361 -6.16 12.54 -0.89
C LEU A 361 -6.93 13.75 -1.42
N LEU A 362 -6.51 14.96 -1.02
CA LEU A 362 -7.15 16.20 -1.46
C LEU A 362 -6.95 16.44 -2.96
N LYS A 363 -5.75 16.16 -3.49
CA LYS A 363 -5.46 16.27 -4.93
C LYS A 363 -6.34 15.34 -5.76
N ARG A 364 -6.48 14.07 -5.36
CA ARG A 364 -7.37 13.13 -6.03
C ARG A 364 -8.82 13.63 -6.04
N TYR A 365 -9.31 14.09 -4.88
CA TYR A 365 -10.68 14.59 -4.78
C TYR A 365 -10.93 15.81 -5.66
N GLU A 366 -9.95 16.72 -5.73
CA GLU A 366 -9.98 17.89 -6.61
C GLU A 366 -10.00 17.49 -8.09
N ASP A 367 -9.08 16.61 -8.51
CA ASP A 367 -8.93 16.16 -9.90
C ASP A 367 -10.16 15.42 -10.41
N ASN A 368 -10.88 14.73 -9.52
CA ASN A 368 -12.12 14.04 -9.83
C ASN A 368 -13.34 14.98 -9.88
N GLY A 369 -13.17 16.29 -9.73
CA GLY A 369 -14.26 17.27 -9.75
C GLY A 369 -15.07 17.35 -8.45
N ARG A 370 -14.46 17.00 -7.31
CA ARG A 370 -15.08 17.04 -5.96
C ARG A 370 -16.41 16.29 -5.84
N PRO A 371 -16.49 15.02 -6.24
CA PRO A 371 -17.74 14.27 -6.25
C PRO A 371 -18.31 14.14 -4.84
N GLU A 372 -19.59 14.50 -4.66
CA GLU A 372 -20.24 14.44 -3.33
C GLU A 372 -20.28 13.02 -2.76
N ALA A 373 -20.46 12.03 -3.63
CA ALA A 373 -20.51 10.62 -3.26
C ALA A 373 -19.23 10.12 -2.56
N GLU A 374 -18.06 10.69 -2.86
CA GLU A 374 -16.79 10.27 -2.26
C GLU A 374 -16.51 10.94 -0.90
N ARG A 375 -17.30 11.95 -0.49
CA ARG A 375 -17.05 12.72 0.75
C ARG A 375 -16.87 11.84 2.00
N PRO A 376 -17.67 10.77 2.22
CA PRO A 376 -17.46 9.90 3.39
C PRO A 376 -16.10 9.17 3.35
N LEU A 377 -15.69 8.67 2.18
CA LEU A 377 -14.43 7.97 1.97
C LEU A 377 -13.24 8.90 2.20
N LEU A 378 -13.28 10.10 1.59
CA LEU A 378 -12.27 11.13 1.79
C LEU A 378 -12.18 11.53 3.27
N ALA A 379 -13.31 11.84 3.91
CA ALA A 379 -13.33 12.29 5.29
C ALA A 379 -12.74 11.23 6.22
N PHE A 380 -13.12 9.96 6.05
CA PHE A 380 -12.58 8.87 6.87
C PHE A 380 -11.07 8.74 6.69
N ALA A 381 -10.60 8.65 5.44
CA ALA A 381 -9.19 8.53 5.11
C ALA A 381 -8.36 9.69 5.66
N PHE A 382 -8.88 10.92 5.53
CA PHE A 382 -8.21 12.13 5.99
C PHE A 382 -8.17 12.21 7.53
N HIS A 383 -9.28 11.94 8.22
CA HIS A 383 -9.33 11.95 9.69
C HIS A 383 -8.40 10.89 10.29
N GLU A 384 -8.38 9.68 9.72
CA GLU A 384 -7.44 8.64 10.13
C GLU A 384 -5.99 9.10 9.92
N SER A 385 -5.66 9.66 8.77
CA SER A 385 -4.32 10.15 8.45
C SER A 385 -3.83 11.21 9.44
N ILE A 386 -4.68 12.20 9.73
CA ILE A 386 -4.34 13.29 10.65
C ILE A 386 -4.28 12.81 12.11
N TRP A 387 -5.12 11.85 12.51
CA TRP A 387 -5.03 11.24 13.82
C TRP A 387 -3.72 10.45 14.02
N ARG A 388 -3.35 9.62 13.04
CA ARG A 388 -2.06 8.89 13.04
C ARG A 388 -0.87 9.86 13.03
N LEU A 389 -0.94 10.93 12.25
CA LEU A 389 0.05 12.01 12.26
C LEU A 389 0.20 12.64 13.64
N GLN A 390 -0.90 13.03 14.27
CA GLN A 390 -0.89 13.65 15.61
C GLN A 390 -0.24 12.72 16.64
N ASN A 391 -0.52 11.42 16.57
CA ASN A 391 0.07 10.42 17.47
C ASN A 391 1.57 10.26 17.25
N ALA A 392 2.04 10.29 15.99
CA ALA A 392 3.46 10.28 15.68
C ALA A 392 4.17 11.55 16.22
N LEU A 393 3.55 12.73 16.03
CA LEU A 393 4.06 14.02 16.51
C LEU A 393 4.12 14.08 18.05
N ASP A 394 3.08 13.63 18.74
CA ASP A 394 3.11 13.45 20.20
C ASP A 394 4.20 12.45 20.62
N GLY A 395 4.38 11.37 19.86
CA GLY A 395 5.44 10.40 20.07
C GLY A 395 6.85 10.98 19.94
N VAL A 396 7.09 11.89 18.98
CA VAL A 396 8.34 12.65 18.85
C VAL A 396 8.59 13.46 20.12
N ILE A 397 7.61 14.26 20.54
CA ILE A 397 7.75 15.17 21.69
C ILE A 397 7.95 14.40 23.00
N ARG A 398 7.13 13.36 23.27
CA ARG A 398 7.23 12.57 24.51
C ARG A 398 8.57 11.85 24.66
N ASN A 399 9.15 11.43 23.54
CA ASN A 399 10.38 10.64 23.49
C ASN A 399 11.59 11.49 23.06
N PHE A 400 11.46 12.83 23.05
CA PHE A 400 12.58 13.68 22.71
C PHE A 400 13.68 13.55 23.79
N PRO A 401 14.95 13.34 23.43
CA PRO A 401 16.00 13.04 24.41
C PRO A 401 16.26 14.17 25.43
N ILE A 402 16.08 15.43 25.01
CA ILE A 402 16.35 16.60 25.83
C ILE A 402 15.01 17.11 26.40
N ARG A 403 14.76 16.89 27.69
CA ARG A 403 13.46 17.14 28.33
C ARG A 403 12.99 18.60 28.27
N PRO A 404 13.82 19.61 28.56
CA PRO A 404 13.41 21.01 28.43
C PRO A 404 12.98 21.36 26.99
N VAL A 405 13.71 20.85 26.00
CA VAL A 405 13.35 21.02 24.58
C VAL A 405 12.03 20.33 24.26
N ALA A 406 11.77 19.16 24.82
CA ALA A 406 10.48 18.48 24.70
C ALA A 406 9.31 19.31 25.25
N TRP A 407 9.48 19.94 26.42
CA TRP A 407 8.45 20.80 27.02
C TRP A 407 8.18 22.04 26.16
N LEU A 408 9.24 22.66 25.63
CA LEU A 408 9.11 23.78 24.70
C LEU A 408 8.39 23.36 23.41
N LEU A 409 8.80 22.25 22.79
CA LEU A 409 8.13 21.69 21.61
C LEU A 409 6.65 21.38 21.90
N ARG A 410 6.34 20.85 23.09
CA ARG A 410 4.95 20.61 23.51
C ARG A 410 4.13 21.90 23.49
N ALA A 411 4.66 22.98 24.10
CA ALA A 411 3.97 24.26 24.16
C ALA A 411 3.78 24.88 22.77
N LEU A 412 4.78 24.77 21.88
CA LEU A 412 4.74 25.34 20.53
C LEU A 412 3.85 24.55 19.56
N VAL A 413 3.77 23.23 19.70
CA VAL A 413 3.03 22.36 18.78
C VAL A 413 1.61 22.07 19.26
N PHE A 414 1.44 21.90 20.57
CA PHE A 414 0.17 21.55 21.22
C PHE A 414 -0.20 22.52 22.35
N PRO A 415 -0.27 23.85 22.11
CA PRO A 415 -0.66 24.82 23.14
C PRO A 415 -2.07 24.55 23.72
N LEU A 416 -2.97 24.02 22.89
CA LEU A 416 -4.35 23.65 23.27
C LEU A 416 -4.52 22.14 23.46
N GLY A 417 -3.41 21.40 23.61
CA GLY A 417 -3.41 19.94 23.69
C GLY A 417 -3.67 19.23 22.34
N ARG A 418 -3.82 17.90 22.41
CA ARG A 418 -4.16 17.01 21.29
C ARG A 418 -5.67 17.08 21.05
N ARG A 419 -6.08 17.22 19.78
CA ARG A 419 -7.50 17.40 19.40
C ARG A 419 -7.99 16.46 18.30
N GLU A 420 -7.07 15.86 17.55
CA GLU A 420 -7.44 14.92 16.50
C GLU A 420 -7.87 13.60 17.15
N VAL A 421 -8.98 13.07 16.66
CA VAL A 421 -9.63 11.83 17.11
C VAL A 421 -9.78 10.90 15.91
N PRO A 422 -9.87 9.57 16.12
CA PRO A 422 -10.12 8.64 15.04
C PRO A 422 -11.48 8.93 14.36
N PRO A 423 -11.71 8.43 13.13
CA PRO A 423 -13.00 8.55 12.46
C PRO A 423 -14.15 8.04 13.35
N SER A 424 -15.24 8.80 13.44
CA SER A 424 -16.42 8.45 14.24
C SER A 424 -17.22 7.29 13.64
N ASP A 425 -17.92 6.52 14.46
CA ASP A 425 -18.80 5.41 14.04
C ASP A 425 -19.83 5.85 12.99
N ARG A 426 -20.45 7.03 13.14
CA ARG A 426 -21.39 7.58 12.14
C ARG A 426 -20.75 7.76 10.77
N LEU A 427 -19.48 8.15 10.73
CA LEU A 427 -18.72 8.28 9.48
C LEU A 427 -18.35 6.88 8.95
N GLY A 428 -17.95 5.96 9.83
CA GLY A 428 -17.71 4.56 9.50
C GLY A 428 -18.92 3.91 8.83
N ARG A 429 -20.11 4.07 9.40
CA ARG A 429 -21.39 3.62 8.82
C ARG A 429 -21.62 4.11 7.40
N ARG A 430 -21.32 5.39 7.14
CA ARG A 430 -21.48 5.97 5.79
C ARG A 430 -20.47 5.38 4.80
N VAL A 431 -19.25 5.10 5.24
CA VAL A 431 -18.24 4.44 4.41
C VAL A 431 -18.63 2.99 4.13
N ALA A 432 -19.02 2.23 5.15
CA ALA A 432 -19.48 0.85 4.99
C ALA A 432 -20.69 0.77 4.04
N ALA A 433 -21.67 1.66 4.19
CA ALA A 433 -22.80 1.76 3.27
C ALA A 433 -22.35 2.08 1.82
N ALA A 434 -21.37 2.97 1.66
CA ALA A 434 -20.87 3.35 0.35
C ALA A 434 -20.16 2.21 -0.41
N ILE A 435 -19.56 1.23 0.29
CA ILE A 435 -18.87 0.10 -0.36
C ILE A 435 -19.72 -1.17 -0.46
N THR A 436 -20.80 -1.27 0.31
CA THR A 436 -21.69 -2.44 0.34
C THR A 436 -22.91 -2.30 -0.59
N ALA A 437 -23.18 -1.13 -1.15
CA ALA A 437 -24.27 -0.92 -2.10
C ALA A 437 -23.74 -0.49 -3.49
N PRO A 438 -24.45 -0.83 -4.58
CA PRO A 438 -24.21 -0.21 -5.88
C PRO A 438 -24.37 1.30 -5.77
N GLY A 439 -23.44 2.06 -6.37
CA GLY A 439 -23.51 3.52 -6.35
C GLY A 439 -22.23 4.19 -6.82
N PRO A 440 -22.26 5.52 -7.03
CA PRO A 440 -21.15 6.28 -7.59
C PRO A 440 -19.88 6.22 -6.74
N ALA A 441 -20.01 6.25 -5.40
CA ALA A 441 -18.86 6.13 -4.51
C ALA A 441 -18.11 4.81 -4.68
N ARG A 442 -18.86 3.70 -4.76
CA ARG A 442 -18.32 2.36 -4.97
C ARG A 442 -17.68 2.21 -6.36
N ALA A 443 -18.34 2.74 -7.38
CA ALA A 443 -17.83 2.72 -8.75
C ALA A 443 -16.50 3.49 -8.85
N ALA A 444 -16.40 4.67 -8.22
CA ALA A 444 -15.20 5.50 -8.26
C ALA A 444 -13.98 4.85 -7.58
N VAL A 445 -14.17 4.07 -6.50
CA VAL A 445 -13.06 3.34 -5.87
C VAL A 445 -12.65 2.09 -6.63
N LEU A 446 -13.58 1.49 -7.38
CA LEU A 446 -13.30 0.34 -8.25
C LEU A 446 -12.93 0.70 -9.67
N GLU A 447 -12.76 1.99 -9.96
CA GLU A 447 -12.20 2.47 -11.22
C GLU A 447 -10.88 1.72 -11.49
N TRP A 448 -10.76 1.15 -12.71
CA TRP A 448 -9.65 0.31 -13.19
C TRP A 448 -9.62 -1.14 -12.70
N CYS A 449 -10.61 -1.60 -11.94
CA CYS A 449 -10.76 -3.03 -11.67
C CYS A 449 -11.39 -3.74 -12.87
N TYR A 450 -10.76 -4.82 -13.33
CA TYR A 450 -11.42 -5.77 -14.20
C TYR A 450 -12.48 -6.52 -13.39
N LEU A 451 -13.76 -6.28 -13.68
CA LEU A 451 -14.91 -6.82 -12.93
C LEU A 451 -15.87 -7.64 -13.81
N THR A 452 -15.48 -7.95 -15.05
CA THR A 452 -16.31 -8.74 -15.96
C THR A 452 -16.59 -10.12 -15.34
N PRO A 453 -17.87 -10.54 -15.27
CA PRO A 453 -18.26 -11.82 -14.70
C PRO A 453 -17.96 -12.96 -15.70
N THR A 454 -16.82 -13.63 -15.54
CA THR A 454 -16.47 -14.83 -16.32
C THR A 454 -16.44 -16.07 -15.42
N PRO A 455 -16.46 -17.31 -15.98
CA PRO A 455 -16.39 -18.54 -15.17
C PRO A 455 -15.16 -18.63 -14.25
N ASN A 456 -14.04 -18.02 -14.63
CA ASN A 456 -12.80 -18.02 -13.86
C ASN A 456 -12.60 -16.75 -13.02
N HIS A 457 -13.60 -15.88 -12.91
CA HIS A 457 -13.50 -14.62 -12.19
C HIS A 457 -14.59 -14.48 -11.10
N PRO A 458 -14.40 -15.13 -9.93
CA PRO A 458 -15.42 -15.18 -8.88
C PRO A 458 -15.77 -13.80 -8.33
N VAL A 459 -14.81 -12.87 -8.21
CA VAL A 459 -15.11 -11.51 -7.71
C VAL A 459 -15.94 -10.71 -8.71
N GLY A 460 -15.73 -10.88 -10.02
CA GLY A 460 -16.57 -10.27 -11.04
C GLY A 460 -18.02 -10.75 -10.97
N ARG A 461 -18.23 -12.07 -10.80
CA ARG A 461 -19.57 -12.65 -10.61
C ARG A 461 -20.24 -12.18 -9.33
N LEU A 462 -19.52 -12.17 -8.21
CA LEU A 462 -20.02 -11.66 -6.93
C LEU A 462 -20.39 -10.17 -7.03
N HIS A 463 -19.58 -9.39 -7.74
CA HIS A 463 -19.86 -7.98 -7.98
C HIS A 463 -21.13 -7.78 -8.82
N ALA A 464 -21.31 -8.59 -9.88
CA ALA A 464 -22.49 -8.54 -10.74
C ALA A 464 -23.79 -8.94 -10.01
N LEU A 465 -23.70 -9.82 -9.01
CA LEU A 465 -24.84 -10.28 -8.19
C LEU A 465 -25.30 -9.24 -7.13
N LEU A 466 -24.45 -8.27 -6.77
CA LEU A 466 -24.73 -7.32 -5.69
C LEU A 466 -26.03 -6.51 -5.85
N PRO A 467 -26.39 -5.98 -7.04
CA PRO A 467 -27.66 -5.27 -7.25
C PRO A 467 -28.87 -6.14 -6.89
N ASP A 468 -28.86 -7.40 -7.31
CA ASP A 468 -29.96 -8.34 -7.06
C ASP A 468 -30.07 -8.70 -5.58
N VAL A 469 -28.92 -8.87 -4.90
CA VAL A 469 -28.87 -9.06 -3.44
C VAL A 469 -29.52 -7.88 -2.71
N VAL A 470 -29.23 -6.64 -3.12
CA VAL A 470 -29.81 -5.44 -2.50
C VAL A 470 -31.30 -5.34 -2.80
N ALA A 471 -31.73 -5.65 -4.02
CA ALA A 471 -33.14 -5.65 -4.43
C ALA A 471 -33.95 -6.74 -3.69
N ALA A 472 -33.33 -7.86 -3.35
CA ALA A 472 -33.97 -8.96 -2.61
C ALA A 472 -34.24 -8.62 -1.13
N GLU A 473 -33.47 -7.76 -0.47
CA GLU A 473 -33.63 -7.47 0.97
C GLU A 473 -35.05 -7.08 1.45
N PRO A 474 -35.78 -6.16 0.81
CA PRO A 474 -37.17 -5.87 1.21
C PRO A 474 -38.09 -7.09 1.06
N ILE A 475 -37.89 -7.90 0.01
CA ILE A 475 -38.69 -9.10 -0.28
C ILE A 475 -38.40 -10.19 0.76
N GLU A 476 -37.15 -10.34 1.15
CA GLU A 476 -36.77 -11.27 2.21
C GLU A 476 -37.35 -10.88 3.56
N ARG A 477 -37.42 -9.58 3.88
CA ARG A 477 -38.09 -9.11 5.10
C ARG A 477 -39.58 -9.47 5.09
N LYS A 478 -40.23 -9.41 3.93
CA LYS A 478 -41.63 -9.85 3.72
C LYS A 478 -41.77 -11.36 3.98
N LEU A 479 -40.89 -12.18 3.41
CA LEU A 479 -40.85 -13.64 3.64
C LEU A 479 -40.59 -13.97 5.12
N GLN A 480 -39.61 -13.32 5.75
CA GLN A 480 -39.28 -13.52 7.17
C GLN A 480 -40.44 -13.14 8.09
N LYS A 481 -41.21 -12.09 7.75
CA LYS A 481 -42.42 -11.73 8.48
C LYS A 481 -43.47 -12.85 8.39
N ALA A 482 -43.69 -13.40 7.20
CA ALA A 482 -44.65 -14.50 6.99
C ALA A 482 -44.24 -15.81 7.69
N LEU A 483 -42.93 -16.09 7.75
CA LEU A 483 -42.38 -17.21 8.53
C LEU A 483 -42.65 -17.03 10.04
N LYS A 484 -42.41 -15.82 10.56
CA LYS A 484 -42.65 -15.51 11.99
C LYS A 484 -44.12 -15.56 12.39
N THR A 485 -45.04 -15.26 11.47
CA THR A 485 -46.49 -15.38 11.72
C THR A 485 -47.00 -16.82 11.58
N GLY A 486 -46.15 -17.78 11.22
CA GLY A 486 -46.53 -19.17 11.01
C GLY A 486 -47.35 -19.43 9.74
N ALA A 487 -47.40 -18.47 8.81
CA ALA A 487 -48.13 -18.62 7.54
C ALA A 487 -47.44 -19.65 6.62
N ILE A 488 -46.10 -19.70 6.67
CA ILE A 488 -45.28 -20.62 5.89
C ILE A 488 -44.80 -21.77 6.77
N LYS A 489 -45.15 -23.01 6.39
CA LYS A 489 -44.81 -24.24 7.14
C LYS A 489 -43.56 -24.96 6.61
N ALA A 490 -43.12 -24.63 5.39
CA ALA A 490 -41.97 -25.28 4.77
C ALA A 490 -40.67 -25.02 5.53
N HIS A 491 -39.76 -26.00 5.54
CA HIS A 491 -38.48 -25.91 6.25
C HIS A 491 -37.29 -25.52 5.37
N ASP A 492 -37.28 -25.97 4.11
CA ASP A 492 -36.25 -25.57 3.14
C ASP A 492 -36.54 -24.18 2.57
N TYR A 493 -35.48 -23.40 2.28
CA TYR A 493 -35.61 -22.02 1.82
C TYR A 493 -36.32 -21.91 0.48
N LEU A 494 -36.02 -22.77 -0.50
CA LEU A 494 -36.66 -22.69 -1.82
C LEU A 494 -38.13 -23.10 -1.71
N ALA A 495 -38.43 -24.13 -0.90
CA ALA A 495 -39.79 -24.53 -0.60
C ALA A 495 -40.59 -23.43 0.15
N GLN A 496 -39.94 -22.66 1.02
CA GLN A 496 -40.54 -21.50 1.69
C GLN A 496 -40.90 -20.39 0.69
N VAL A 497 -40.02 -20.13 -0.28
CA VAL A 497 -40.28 -19.15 -1.36
C VAL A 497 -41.47 -19.60 -2.22
N ASP A 498 -41.52 -20.88 -2.59
CA ASP A 498 -42.60 -21.43 -3.41
C ASP A 498 -43.95 -21.43 -2.68
N GLU A 499 -43.96 -21.79 -1.39
CA GLU A 499 -45.17 -21.72 -0.57
C GLU A 499 -45.64 -20.26 -0.39
N ALA A 500 -44.71 -19.33 -0.16
CA ALA A 500 -45.04 -17.92 -0.05
C ALA A 500 -45.60 -17.35 -1.36
N ALA A 501 -45.14 -17.84 -2.51
CA ALA A 501 -45.71 -17.50 -3.81
C ALA A 501 -47.13 -18.08 -3.97
N ARG A 502 -47.34 -19.36 -3.62
CA ARG A 502 -48.67 -20.00 -3.67
C ARG A 502 -49.71 -19.31 -2.78
N GLN A 503 -49.30 -18.87 -1.59
CA GLN A 503 -50.17 -18.18 -0.64
C GLN A 503 -50.36 -16.68 -0.97
N GLY A 504 -49.81 -16.18 -2.07
CA GLY A 504 -49.92 -14.76 -2.47
C GLY A 504 -49.13 -13.80 -1.58
N VAL A 505 -48.28 -14.29 -0.69
CA VAL A 505 -47.36 -13.48 0.12
C VAL A 505 -46.29 -12.87 -0.77
N LEU A 506 -45.79 -13.61 -1.76
CA LEU A 506 -44.82 -13.12 -2.75
C LEU A 506 -45.43 -13.14 -4.15
N GLY A 507 -45.15 -12.10 -4.95
CA GLY A 507 -45.42 -12.12 -6.39
C GLY A 507 -44.45 -13.05 -7.14
N ALA A 508 -44.79 -13.43 -8.37
CA ALA A 508 -43.96 -14.33 -9.19
C ALA A 508 -42.53 -13.78 -9.43
N ALA A 509 -42.40 -12.49 -9.71
CA ALA A 509 -41.11 -11.82 -9.88
C ALA A 509 -40.30 -11.75 -8.57
N GLU A 510 -40.98 -11.50 -7.44
CA GLU A 510 -40.36 -11.48 -6.12
C GLU A 510 -39.77 -12.86 -5.78
N ALA A 511 -40.55 -13.92 -5.99
CA ALA A 511 -40.11 -15.30 -5.77
C ALA A 511 -38.94 -15.68 -6.70
N ALA A 512 -39.01 -15.34 -7.99
CA ALA A 512 -37.93 -15.59 -8.94
C ALA A 512 -36.61 -14.92 -8.52
N LEU A 513 -36.66 -13.66 -8.08
CA LEU A 513 -35.47 -12.95 -7.60
C LEU A 513 -34.86 -13.61 -6.35
N LEU A 514 -35.69 -14.04 -5.39
CA LEU A 514 -35.19 -14.75 -4.21
C LEU A 514 -34.52 -16.08 -4.56
N ARG A 515 -35.08 -16.86 -5.50
CA ARG A 515 -34.44 -18.09 -5.99
C ARG A 515 -33.11 -17.80 -6.66
N HIS A 516 -33.08 -16.83 -7.57
CA HIS A 516 -31.86 -16.44 -8.27
C HIS A 516 -30.74 -16.05 -7.29
N VAL A 517 -31.02 -15.15 -6.34
CA VAL A 517 -30.02 -14.71 -5.35
C VAL A 517 -29.57 -15.87 -4.45
N ARG A 518 -30.47 -16.80 -4.09
CA ARG A 518 -30.12 -17.96 -3.28
C ARG A 518 -29.19 -18.92 -4.02
N GLU A 519 -29.52 -19.26 -5.26
CA GLU A 519 -28.77 -20.19 -6.09
C GLU A 519 -27.42 -19.61 -6.50
N ALA A 520 -27.40 -18.40 -7.07
CA ALA A 520 -26.17 -17.70 -7.45
C ALA A 520 -25.31 -17.33 -6.23
N GLY A 521 -25.93 -17.11 -5.08
CA GLY A 521 -25.22 -16.83 -3.83
C GLY A 521 -24.49 -18.04 -3.25
N ALA A 522 -24.98 -19.26 -3.52
CA ALA A 522 -24.47 -20.49 -2.90
C ALA A 522 -22.98 -20.69 -3.17
N GLU A 523 -22.49 -20.40 -4.38
CA GLU A 523 -21.08 -20.56 -4.75
C GLU A 523 -20.13 -19.69 -3.90
N PHE A 524 -20.58 -18.52 -3.45
CA PHE A 524 -19.76 -17.60 -2.67
C PHE A 524 -19.76 -17.91 -1.18
N ILE A 525 -20.81 -18.60 -0.71
CA ILE A 525 -20.93 -19.05 0.68
C ILE A 525 -20.24 -20.40 0.89
N ALA A 526 -20.27 -21.27 -0.11
CA ALA A 526 -19.56 -22.54 -0.10
C ALA A 526 -18.04 -22.34 -0.03
N VAL A 527 -17.35 -23.34 0.52
CA VAL A 527 -15.89 -23.44 0.50
C VAL A 527 -15.49 -24.64 -0.32
N ASP A 528 -14.29 -24.61 -0.89
CA ASP A 528 -13.75 -25.73 -1.64
C ASP A 528 -13.45 -26.91 -0.70
N ASP A 529 -13.74 -28.12 -1.15
CA ASP A 529 -13.32 -29.38 -0.54
C ASP A 529 -12.52 -30.21 -1.56
N PHE A 530 -11.76 -31.18 -1.06
CA PHE A 530 -10.83 -31.97 -1.87
C PHE A 530 -10.84 -33.41 -1.38
N ASP A 531 -10.80 -34.36 -2.32
CA ASP A 531 -10.49 -35.74 -1.97
C ASP A 531 -9.05 -35.79 -1.41
N PRO A 532 -8.76 -36.58 -0.36
CA PRO A 532 -7.38 -36.74 0.14
C PRO A 532 -6.35 -37.11 -0.94
N ALA A 533 -6.76 -37.74 -2.04
CA ALA A 533 -5.91 -38.03 -3.19
C ALA A 533 -5.42 -36.77 -3.92
N ASP A 534 -6.26 -35.73 -4.03
CA ASP A 534 -5.94 -34.48 -4.74
C ASP A 534 -4.89 -33.63 -4.01
N LEU A 535 -4.80 -33.79 -2.69
CA LEU A 535 -3.85 -33.06 -1.83
C LEU A 535 -2.47 -33.74 -1.75
N ARG A 536 -2.28 -34.91 -2.35
CA ARG A 536 -0.99 -35.62 -2.33
C ARG A 536 0.04 -34.89 -3.19
N ALA A 537 1.08 -34.37 -2.55
CA ALA A 537 2.21 -33.74 -3.22
C ALA A 537 2.81 -34.69 -4.29
N GLY A 538 2.82 -34.23 -5.54
CA GLY A 538 3.40 -34.98 -6.67
C GLY A 538 2.45 -35.92 -7.43
N ALA A 539 1.14 -35.92 -7.19
CA ALA A 539 0.19 -36.69 -8.02
C ALA A 539 0.22 -36.23 -9.49
N ALA A 540 0.28 -34.92 -9.73
CA ALA A 540 0.48 -34.35 -11.08
C ALA A 540 1.85 -34.69 -11.70
N ALA A 541 2.86 -35.06 -10.90
CA ALA A 541 4.17 -35.49 -11.40
C ALA A 541 4.25 -37.00 -11.68
N ARG A 542 3.26 -37.79 -11.22
CA ARG A 542 3.17 -39.25 -11.47
C ARG A 542 2.12 -39.62 -12.52
N ALA A 543 1.27 -38.67 -12.93
CA ALA A 543 0.44 -38.83 -14.11
C ALA A 543 1.34 -38.74 -15.36
N THR A 544 1.95 -39.87 -15.71
CA THR A 544 2.56 -40.09 -17.02
C THR A 544 1.51 -39.76 -18.09
N PRO A 545 1.83 -38.99 -19.15
CA PRO A 545 0.90 -38.78 -20.24
C PRO A 545 0.70 -40.12 -20.97
N GLY A 546 -0.41 -40.81 -20.69
CA GLY A 546 -0.67 -42.13 -21.26
C GLY A 546 -1.81 -42.95 -20.65
N SER A 547 -2.49 -42.49 -19.60
CA SER A 547 -3.63 -43.23 -19.04
C SER A 547 -4.86 -42.35 -18.81
N ASP A 548 -5.32 -41.68 -19.87
CA ASP A 548 -6.70 -41.22 -19.94
C ASP A 548 -7.58 -42.37 -20.43
N GLY A 549 -8.45 -42.85 -19.56
CA GLY A 549 -9.39 -43.90 -19.88
C GLY A 549 -10.11 -44.37 -18.63
N VAL A 550 -10.97 -43.51 -18.09
CA VAL A 550 -12.34 -43.84 -17.63
C VAL A 550 -12.91 -42.57 -16.98
N ALA A 551 -13.89 -41.99 -17.68
CA ALA A 551 -14.79 -40.98 -17.14
C ALA A 551 -15.46 -41.51 -15.86
N ARG A 552 -15.56 -40.65 -14.83
CA ARG A 552 -16.50 -40.88 -13.73
C ARG A 552 -17.44 -39.68 -13.60
N VAL A 553 -18.63 -39.90 -14.14
CA VAL A 553 -19.89 -39.30 -13.72
C VAL A 553 -20.25 -39.93 -12.36
N ALA A 554 -20.46 -39.10 -11.34
CA ALA A 554 -21.43 -39.27 -10.26
C ALA A 554 -21.52 -37.97 -9.46
#